data_AF-A0A5C6AJK5-F1
#
_entry.id   AF-A0A5C6AJK5-F1
#
_cell.length_a   1.000
_cell.length_b   1.000
_cell.length_c   1.000
_cell.angle_alpha   90.00
_cell.angle_beta   90.00
_cell.angle_gamma   90.00
#
_symmetry.space_group_name_H-M   'P 1'
#
loop_
_entity.id
_entity.type
_entity.pdbx_description
1 polymer ?
#
loop_
_entity_poly.entity_id
_entity_poly.type
_entity_poly.pdbx_seq_one_letter_code
_entity_poly.pdbx_strand_id
1 'polypeptide(L)'
;MRFVFIFIACLTPWTACAAQETGVEQLLAQADPAIQAQFRVALDSPSELVVTQTIDALKAVDREDREDYLVKQFAIAAATMEEAQGEQGICLLLVLGKLDIPPGVFIRVLAPHLESENKGLRDFADEWFDGYTRTQHNGPFDEVADYVRDVLSRNEEVPSVFTLYLFKRSPGRALLAYNQAAEVGNLVAMMIERRTWDEAQREERRKKGEDRIIPYQLLEGATEQEIAEAKVRNRPFTEFQPVQDLPAVLPRQRDKKLKKEILLAEHLVSHAVWLKKYKFDEQLEGPAQEAKEQLTNLSEHDEWWVRLYVAVIMRRHRELRVSEVWEKLGQDRNVHVSELVTGRPHSPSAR
;
A
#
# COMPACT_ATOMS: atom_id res chain seq x y z
N MET A 1 11.00 -40.66 38.68
CA MET A 1 10.15 -40.36 37.52
C MET A 1 10.36 -38.90 37.15
N ARG A 2 10.91 -38.62 35.95
CA ARG A 2 11.15 -37.26 35.46
C ARG A 2 10.02 -36.90 34.49
N PHE A 3 9.22 -35.89 34.81
CA PHE A 3 8.22 -35.34 33.92
C PHE A 3 8.89 -34.43 32.89
N VAL A 4 8.83 -34.82 31.62
CA VAL A 4 9.24 -33.99 30.49
C VAL A 4 8.03 -33.14 30.11
N PHE A 5 8.07 -31.84 30.43
CA PHE A 5 7.10 -30.87 29.93
C PHE A 5 7.50 -30.48 28.51
N ILE A 6 6.75 -30.96 27.52
CA ILE A 6 6.86 -30.51 26.13
C ILE A 6 6.07 -29.21 26.02
N PHE A 7 6.77 -28.08 25.99
CA PHE A 7 6.21 -26.80 25.61
C PHE A 7 5.94 -26.82 24.10
N ILE A 8 4.70 -27.13 23.71
CA ILE A 8 4.23 -26.87 22.35
C ILE A 8 3.92 -25.38 22.28
N ALA A 9 4.87 -24.59 21.79
CA ALA A 9 4.60 -23.23 21.38
C ALA A 9 3.67 -23.31 20.15
N CYS A 10 2.37 -23.17 20.37
CA CYS A 10 1.43 -22.91 19.30
C CYS A 10 1.80 -21.55 18.68
N LEU A 11 2.59 -21.59 17.61
CA LEU A 11 2.74 -20.46 16.69
C LEU A 11 1.35 -20.22 16.09
N THR A 12 0.58 -19.33 16.71
CA THR A 12 -0.64 -18.79 16.09
C THR A 12 -0.21 -18.19 14.76
N PRO A 13 -0.77 -18.61 13.62
CA PRO A 13 -0.47 -17.99 12.34
C PRO A 13 -0.75 -16.49 12.49
N TRP A 14 0.29 -15.69 12.28
CA TRP A 14 0.26 -14.24 12.39
C TRP A 14 -0.85 -13.72 11.47
N THR A 15 -1.85 -13.09 12.07
CA THR A 15 -3.06 -12.54 11.41
C THR A 15 -2.69 -11.35 10.53
N ALA A 16 -2.14 -11.60 9.35
CA ALA A 16 -1.83 -10.56 8.37
C ALA A 16 -3.07 -10.08 7.57
N CYS A 17 -4.26 -10.62 7.84
CA CYS A 17 -5.55 -10.18 7.26
C CYS A 17 -6.42 -9.34 8.20
N ALA A 18 -5.90 -8.82 9.33
CA ALA A 18 -6.73 -8.10 10.30
C ALA A 18 -7.36 -6.79 9.74
N ALA A 19 -6.79 -6.20 8.69
CA ALA A 19 -7.34 -4.99 8.07
C ALA A 19 -8.55 -5.25 7.15
N GLN A 20 -8.73 -6.47 6.64
CA GLN A 20 -9.79 -6.80 5.70
C GLN A 20 -11.06 -7.33 6.39
N GLU A 21 -10.98 -7.64 7.69
CA GLU A 21 -12.09 -8.18 8.51
C GLU A 21 -12.63 -7.19 9.56
N THR A 22 -12.31 -5.89 9.48
CA THR A 22 -13.23 -4.89 10.05
C THR A 22 -14.46 -4.82 9.15
N GLY A 23 -15.30 -5.85 9.23
CA GLY A 23 -16.59 -5.89 8.57
C GLY A 23 -17.41 -4.66 8.93
N VAL A 24 -18.35 -4.29 8.06
CA VAL A 24 -19.18 -3.09 8.24
C VAL A 24 -19.80 -3.05 9.64
N GLU A 25 -20.16 -4.20 10.22
CA GLU A 25 -20.67 -4.32 11.59
C GLU A 25 -19.69 -3.81 12.66
N GLN A 26 -18.39 -4.12 12.55
CA GLN A 26 -17.37 -3.63 13.48
C GLN A 26 -17.13 -2.13 13.32
N LEU A 27 -17.26 -1.61 12.10
CA LEU A 27 -17.21 -0.17 11.85
C LEU A 27 -18.42 0.51 12.49
N LEU A 28 -19.63 -0.01 12.26
CA LEU A 28 -20.87 0.51 12.86
C LEU A 28 -20.86 0.45 14.39
N ALA A 29 -20.25 -0.57 14.99
CA ALA A 29 -20.10 -0.68 16.44
C ALA A 29 -19.23 0.44 17.06
N GLN A 30 -18.43 1.14 16.25
CA GLN A 30 -17.61 2.29 16.66
C GLN A 30 -18.34 3.63 16.51
N ALA A 31 -19.64 3.62 16.19
CA ALA A 31 -20.43 4.84 16.05
C ALA A 31 -20.44 5.65 17.35
N ASP A 32 -20.09 6.93 17.27
CA ASP A 32 -20.26 7.87 18.37
C ASP A 32 -21.61 8.59 18.21
N PRO A 33 -22.60 8.34 19.09
CA PRO A 33 -23.93 8.91 18.93
C PRO A 33 -23.94 10.45 18.90
N ALA A 34 -23.01 11.11 19.60
CA ALA A 34 -22.96 12.56 19.63
C ALA A 34 -22.48 13.13 18.29
N ILE A 35 -21.44 12.53 17.70
CA ILE A 35 -20.93 12.93 16.38
C ILE A 35 -21.95 12.60 15.28
N GLN A 36 -22.56 11.40 15.34
CA GLN A 36 -23.60 11.02 14.38
C GLN A 36 -24.82 11.96 14.45
N ALA A 37 -25.21 12.42 15.64
CA ALA A 37 -26.25 13.43 15.79
C ALA A 37 -25.86 14.77 15.16
N GLN A 38 -24.61 15.20 15.32
CA GLN A 38 -24.10 16.42 14.67
C GLN A 38 -24.15 16.31 13.14
N PHE A 39 -23.76 15.17 12.57
CA PHE A 39 -23.88 14.96 11.12
C PHE A 39 -25.31 15.05 10.64
N ARG A 40 -26.27 14.44 11.34
CA ARG A 40 -27.70 14.57 10.99
C ARG A 40 -28.15 16.02 11.00
N VAL A 41 -27.76 16.80 12.01
CA VAL A 41 -28.07 18.24 12.08
C VAL A 41 -27.50 18.99 10.86
N ALA A 42 -26.27 18.70 10.46
CA ALA A 42 -25.68 19.33 9.26
C ALA A 42 -26.36 18.89 7.96
N LEU A 43 -26.76 17.62 7.85
CA LEU A 43 -27.37 17.06 6.63
C LEU A 43 -28.83 17.50 6.44
N ASP A 44 -29.59 17.62 7.52
CA ASP A 44 -31.02 17.95 7.47
C ASP A 44 -31.26 19.47 7.48
N SER A 45 -30.23 20.27 7.77
CA SER A 45 -30.37 21.73 7.88
C SER A 45 -30.20 22.45 6.55
N PRO A 46 -31.18 23.25 6.10
CA PRO A 46 -31.02 24.13 4.94
C PRO A 46 -30.19 25.38 5.25
N SER A 47 -29.80 25.60 6.52
CA SER A 47 -29.10 26.81 6.96
C SER A 47 -27.58 26.64 6.92
N GLU A 48 -26.91 27.43 6.08
CA GLU A 48 -25.44 27.50 5.99
C GLU A 48 -24.78 27.83 7.34
N LEU A 49 -25.44 28.66 8.17
CA LEU A 49 -24.95 28.98 9.51
C LEU A 49 -24.89 27.74 10.41
N VAL A 50 -25.92 26.90 10.39
CA VAL A 50 -25.97 25.66 11.19
C VAL A 50 -24.92 24.67 10.71
N VAL A 51 -24.71 24.55 9.39
CA VAL A 51 -23.64 23.72 8.82
C VAL A 51 -22.27 24.21 9.27
N THR A 52 -22.03 25.54 9.24
CA THR A 52 -20.77 26.15 9.68
C THR A 52 -20.52 25.90 11.17
N GLN A 53 -21.53 26.11 12.02
CA GLN A 53 -21.43 25.82 13.46
C GLN A 53 -21.14 24.34 13.74
N THR A 54 -21.71 23.45 12.93
CA THR A 54 -21.44 22.01 13.04
C THR A 54 -20.00 21.70 12.65
N ILE A 55 -19.49 22.29 11.57
CA ILE A 55 -18.08 22.16 11.17
C ILE A 55 -17.16 22.65 12.28
N ASP A 56 -17.45 23.80 12.89
CA ASP A 56 -16.66 24.34 14.01
C ASP A 56 -16.67 23.40 15.22
N ALA A 57 -17.83 22.80 15.54
CA ALA A 57 -17.94 21.81 16.61
C ALA A 57 -17.12 20.55 16.32
N LEU A 58 -17.15 20.05 15.08
CA LEU A 58 -16.35 18.91 14.64
C LEU A 58 -14.84 19.22 14.67
N LYS A 59 -14.43 20.44 14.29
CA LYS A 59 -13.03 20.89 14.41
C LYS A 59 -12.57 20.95 15.87
N ALA A 60 -13.47 21.23 16.80
CA ALA A 60 -13.19 21.34 18.23
C ALA A 60 -13.11 19.99 18.97
N VAL A 61 -13.30 18.84 18.30
CA VAL A 61 -13.14 17.51 18.90
C VAL A 61 -11.69 17.32 19.37
N ASP A 62 -11.49 17.22 20.68
CA ASP A 62 -10.17 17.08 21.32
C ASP A 62 -9.76 15.60 21.41
N ARG A 63 -9.02 15.14 20.39
CA ARG A 63 -8.47 13.78 20.30
C ARG A 63 -7.12 13.78 19.60
N GLU A 64 -6.21 12.91 20.05
CA GLU A 64 -4.92 12.70 19.41
C GLU A 64 -5.07 12.16 17.97
N ASP A 65 -6.07 11.31 17.74
CA ASP A 65 -6.41 10.69 16.46
C ASP A 65 -7.60 11.36 15.75
N ARG A 66 -7.84 12.66 16.01
CA ARG A 66 -9.07 13.37 15.59
C ARG A 66 -9.41 13.14 14.12
N GLU A 67 -8.44 13.21 13.22
CA GLU A 67 -8.66 13.11 11.77
C GLU A 67 -9.14 11.71 11.36
N ASP A 68 -8.40 10.66 11.74
CA ASP A 68 -8.80 9.26 11.51
C ASP A 68 -10.17 8.96 12.11
N TYR A 69 -10.37 9.42 13.35
CA TYR A 69 -11.63 9.25 14.07
C TYR A 69 -12.79 9.91 13.31
N LEU A 70 -12.64 11.17 12.88
CA LEU A 70 -13.69 11.86 12.14
C LEU A 70 -13.98 11.16 10.80
N VAL A 71 -12.97 10.82 10.00
CA VAL A 71 -13.19 10.11 8.72
C VAL A 71 -13.92 8.78 8.93
N LYS A 72 -13.59 8.03 10.01
CA LYS A 72 -14.35 6.82 10.38
C LYS A 72 -15.80 7.13 10.71
N GLN A 73 -16.08 8.19 11.47
CA GLN A 73 -17.46 8.60 11.76
C GLN A 73 -18.22 9.00 10.48
N PHE A 74 -17.57 9.63 9.50
CA PHE A 74 -18.17 9.89 8.19
C PHE A 74 -18.47 8.61 7.41
N ALA A 75 -17.55 7.64 7.42
CA ALA A 75 -17.76 6.33 6.82
C ALA A 75 -18.95 5.59 7.48
N ILE A 76 -19.06 5.67 8.81
CA ILE A 76 -20.21 5.13 9.57
C ILE A 76 -21.50 5.83 9.17
N ALA A 77 -21.51 7.17 9.09
CA ALA A 77 -22.69 7.92 8.68
C ALA A 77 -23.15 7.46 7.28
N ALA A 78 -22.24 7.41 6.32
CA ALA A 78 -22.51 6.92 4.96
C ALA A 78 -23.03 5.47 4.93
N ALA A 79 -22.51 4.60 5.79
CA ALA A 79 -22.96 3.21 5.91
C ALA A 79 -24.40 3.08 6.46
N THR A 80 -24.85 4.05 7.26
CA THR A 80 -26.20 4.05 7.87
C THR A 80 -27.27 4.74 7.03
N MET A 81 -26.89 5.41 5.95
CA MET A 81 -27.82 6.10 5.05
C MET A 81 -28.42 5.10 4.07
N GLU A 82 -29.76 5.04 3.99
CA GLU A 82 -30.46 4.17 3.03
C GLU A 82 -30.08 4.49 1.57
N GLU A 83 -29.83 5.78 1.29
CA GLU A 83 -29.36 6.26 -0.02
C GLU A 83 -28.15 7.21 0.14
N ALA A 84 -26.95 6.66 0.27
CA ALA A 84 -25.73 7.48 0.23
C ALA A 84 -25.49 8.14 -1.15
N GLN A 85 -26.18 7.68 -2.20
CA GLN A 85 -26.21 8.33 -3.51
C GLN A 85 -27.32 9.38 -3.53
N GLY A 86 -26.93 10.66 -3.50
CA GLY A 86 -27.88 11.77 -3.54
C GLY A 86 -27.34 13.03 -2.89
N GLU A 87 -28.23 13.95 -2.57
CA GLU A 87 -27.89 15.24 -1.96
C GLU A 87 -27.16 15.04 -0.62
N GLN A 88 -27.55 14.06 0.18
CA GLN A 88 -26.96 13.85 1.50
C GLN A 88 -25.50 13.34 1.42
N GLY A 89 -25.16 12.46 0.47
CA GLY A 89 -23.79 12.02 0.26
C GLY A 89 -22.88 13.15 -0.18
N ILE A 90 -23.37 14.01 -1.08
CA ILE A 90 -22.66 15.23 -1.51
C ILE A 90 -22.47 16.17 -0.32
N CYS A 91 -23.50 16.37 0.51
CA CYS A 91 -23.40 17.19 1.71
C CYS A 91 -22.35 16.65 2.69
N LEU A 92 -22.27 15.33 2.93
CA LEU A 92 -21.20 14.74 3.74
C LEU A 92 -19.81 15.07 3.18
N LEU A 93 -19.61 14.94 1.88
CA LEU A 93 -18.34 15.28 1.22
C LEU A 93 -18.02 16.78 1.31
N LEU A 94 -19.03 17.65 1.23
CA LEU A 94 -18.86 19.09 1.41
C LEU A 94 -18.43 19.44 2.84
N VAL A 95 -19.06 18.84 3.85
CA VAL A 95 -18.66 19.02 5.26
C VAL A 95 -17.22 18.55 5.45
N LEU A 96 -16.87 17.37 4.92
CA LEU A 96 -15.50 16.85 4.96
C LEU A 96 -14.49 17.77 4.31
N GLY A 97 -14.81 18.33 3.15
CA GLY A 97 -13.94 19.27 2.44
C GLY A 97 -13.66 20.56 3.22
N LYS A 98 -14.44 20.87 4.27
CA LYS A 98 -14.23 22.02 5.16
C LYS A 98 -13.44 21.69 6.42
N LEU A 99 -13.19 20.42 6.72
CA LEU A 99 -12.45 19.99 7.91
C LEU A 99 -10.93 20.03 7.76
N ASP A 100 -10.42 20.35 6.56
CA ASP A 100 -8.99 20.46 6.26
C ASP A 100 -8.19 19.17 6.58
N ILE A 101 -8.85 18.01 6.50
CA ILE A 101 -8.22 16.70 6.79
C ILE A 101 -7.28 16.31 5.64
N PRO A 102 -6.03 15.90 5.91
CA PRO A 102 -5.09 15.46 4.89
C PRO A 102 -5.62 14.26 4.08
N PRO A 103 -5.43 14.22 2.74
CA PRO A 103 -5.91 13.12 1.91
C PRO A 103 -5.39 11.74 2.33
N GLY A 104 -4.16 11.65 2.84
CA GLY A 104 -3.59 10.39 3.33
C GLY A 104 -4.42 9.71 4.42
N VAL A 105 -5.12 10.48 5.25
CA VAL A 105 -6.03 9.96 6.29
C VAL A 105 -7.25 9.30 5.64
N PHE A 106 -7.86 9.97 4.66
CA PHE A 106 -8.99 9.41 3.91
C PHE A 106 -8.61 8.16 3.15
N ILE A 107 -7.47 8.15 2.46
CA ILE A 107 -7.00 6.97 1.73
C ILE A 107 -6.87 5.79 2.71
N ARG A 108 -6.22 6.00 3.86
CA ARG A 108 -6.03 4.96 4.87
C ARG A 108 -7.35 4.40 5.42
N VAL A 109 -8.33 5.27 5.69
CA VAL A 109 -9.61 4.85 6.29
C VAL A 109 -10.57 4.27 5.25
N LEU A 110 -10.65 4.84 4.04
CA LEU A 110 -11.66 4.48 3.04
C LEU A 110 -11.21 3.42 2.05
N ALA A 111 -9.90 3.25 1.79
CA ALA A 111 -9.40 2.26 0.83
C ALA A 111 -9.90 0.82 1.11
N PRO A 112 -9.96 0.33 2.37
CA PRO A 112 -10.51 -1.00 2.67
C PRO A 112 -11.99 -1.17 2.32
N HIS A 113 -12.74 -0.07 2.19
CA HIS A 113 -14.19 -0.08 2.04
C HIS A 113 -14.68 0.05 0.59
N LEU A 114 -13.77 0.13 -0.39
CA LEU A 114 -14.11 0.19 -1.83
C LEU A 114 -14.84 -1.06 -2.36
N GLU A 115 -14.79 -2.19 -1.65
CA GLU A 115 -15.55 -3.41 -1.96
C GLU A 115 -16.55 -3.79 -0.86
N SER A 116 -16.85 -2.86 0.04
CA SER A 116 -17.84 -3.08 1.09
C SER A 116 -19.16 -3.59 0.50
N GLU A 117 -19.74 -4.63 1.11
CA GLU A 117 -21.08 -5.12 0.77
C GLU A 117 -22.15 -4.07 1.07
N ASN A 118 -21.91 -3.22 2.08
CA ASN A 118 -22.74 -2.05 2.33
C ASN A 118 -22.55 -1.04 1.19
N LYS A 119 -23.59 -0.91 0.37
CA LYS A 119 -23.64 -0.03 -0.80
C LYS A 119 -23.37 1.43 -0.44
N GLY A 120 -23.94 1.94 0.65
CA GLY A 120 -23.79 3.33 1.04
C GLY A 120 -22.33 3.71 1.35
N LEU A 121 -21.66 2.87 2.13
CA LEU A 121 -20.23 3.02 2.43
C LEU A 121 -19.34 2.89 1.18
N ARG A 122 -19.63 1.90 0.33
CA ARG A 122 -18.88 1.70 -0.91
C ARG A 122 -19.01 2.90 -1.86
N ASP A 123 -20.24 3.37 -2.08
CA ASP A 123 -20.52 4.50 -2.96
C ASP A 123 -19.87 5.79 -2.43
N PHE A 124 -19.89 6.00 -1.11
CA PHE A 124 -19.23 7.12 -0.46
C PHE A 124 -17.71 7.10 -0.63
N ALA A 125 -17.07 5.94 -0.43
CA ALA A 125 -15.65 5.77 -0.68
C ALA A 125 -15.33 6.04 -2.16
N ASP A 126 -16.07 5.41 -3.08
CA ASP A 126 -15.92 5.57 -4.53
C ASP A 126 -16.01 7.04 -4.96
N GLU A 127 -17.01 7.78 -4.47
CA GLU A 127 -17.23 9.19 -4.79
C GLU A 127 -16.11 10.08 -4.23
N TRP A 128 -15.67 9.86 -2.99
CA TRP A 128 -14.53 10.59 -2.42
C TRP A 128 -13.27 10.41 -3.26
N PHE A 129 -12.92 9.15 -3.59
CA PHE A 129 -11.74 8.86 -4.40
C PHE A 129 -11.89 9.41 -5.84
N ASP A 130 -13.10 9.46 -6.39
CA ASP A 130 -13.34 10.03 -7.71
C ASP A 130 -13.12 11.55 -7.69
N GLY A 131 -13.68 12.24 -6.70
CA GLY A 131 -13.43 13.66 -6.47
C GLY A 131 -11.94 13.96 -6.27
N TYR A 132 -11.25 13.15 -5.46
CA TYR A 132 -9.82 13.28 -5.21
C TYR A 132 -8.99 13.12 -6.49
N THR A 133 -9.24 12.05 -7.26
CA THR A 133 -8.46 11.78 -8.48
C THR A 133 -8.75 12.75 -9.63
N ARG A 134 -9.96 13.32 -9.71
CA ARG A 134 -10.31 14.36 -10.71
C ARG A 134 -9.68 15.72 -10.38
N THR A 135 -9.74 16.14 -9.12
CA THR A 135 -9.17 17.45 -8.71
C THR A 135 -7.65 17.46 -8.81
N GLN A 136 -7.01 16.31 -8.60
CA GLN A 136 -5.57 16.16 -8.66
C GLN A 136 -5.03 15.85 -10.07
N HIS A 137 -5.66 16.34 -11.14
CA HIS A 137 -5.19 16.08 -12.51
C HIS A 137 -3.69 16.38 -12.72
N ASN A 138 -3.11 17.30 -11.95
CA ASN A 138 -1.67 17.62 -11.94
C ASN A 138 -1.01 17.59 -10.55
N GLY A 139 -1.75 17.34 -9.46
CA GLY A 139 -1.14 17.33 -8.13
C GLY A 139 -0.51 15.98 -7.82
N PRO A 140 0.33 15.91 -6.78
CA PRO A 140 1.11 14.73 -6.45
C PRO A 140 0.20 13.51 -6.20
N PHE A 141 0.62 12.33 -6.66
CA PHE A 141 0.03 11.04 -6.22
C PHE A 141 0.76 10.55 -4.96
N ASP A 142 1.40 11.47 -4.25
CA ASP A 142 2.36 11.19 -3.19
C ASP A 142 1.64 10.58 -2.00
N GLU A 143 0.42 11.03 -1.68
CA GLU A 143 -0.38 10.46 -0.60
C GLU A 143 -0.79 9.00 -0.88
N VAL A 144 -1.02 8.66 -2.16
CA VAL A 144 -1.27 7.27 -2.57
C VAL A 144 0.01 6.45 -2.42
N ALA A 145 1.14 6.96 -2.92
CA ALA A 145 2.44 6.29 -2.81
C ALA A 145 2.87 6.13 -1.35
N ASP A 146 2.58 7.11 -0.50
CA ASP A 146 2.87 7.11 0.93
C ASP A 146 2.00 6.09 1.66
N TYR A 147 0.71 6.00 1.32
CA TYR A 147 -0.17 4.95 1.85
C TYR A 147 0.31 3.54 1.43
N VAL A 148 0.58 3.31 0.14
CA VAL A 148 1.10 2.02 -0.35
C VAL A 148 2.42 1.68 0.35
N ARG A 149 3.32 2.66 0.51
CA ARG A 149 4.58 2.49 1.23
C ARG A 149 4.38 2.15 2.70
N ASP A 150 3.49 2.85 3.39
CA ASP A 150 3.17 2.61 4.80
C ASP A 150 2.67 1.18 5.01
N VAL A 151 1.67 0.75 4.21
CA VAL A 151 1.13 -0.62 4.26
C VAL A 151 2.22 -1.67 4.00
N LEU A 152 3.01 -1.50 2.92
CA LEU A 152 4.09 -2.44 2.60
C LEU A 152 5.21 -2.43 3.66
N SER A 153 5.49 -1.29 4.29
CA SER A 153 6.51 -1.20 5.35
C SER A 153 6.13 -1.98 6.61
N ARG A 154 4.82 -2.20 6.83
CA ARG A 154 4.27 -3.06 7.88
C ARG A 154 4.19 -4.54 7.48
N ASN A 155 4.66 -4.89 6.28
CA ASN A 155 4.50 -6.23 5.69
C ASN A 155 3.02 -6.65 5.57
N GLU A 156 2.15 -5.67 5.35
CA GLU A 156 0.73 -5.87 5.04
C GLU A 156 0.53 -5.84 3.52
N GLU A 157 -0.51 -6.52 3.03
CA GLU A 157 -0.91 -6.44 1.63
C GLU A 157 -1.78 -5.20 1.41
N VAL A 158 -1.46 -4.42 0.38
CA VAL A 158 -2.33 -3.31 -0.04
C VAL A 158 -3.64 -3.90 -0.54
N PRO A 159 -4.82 -3.43 -0.07
CA PRO A 159 -6.11 -3.95 -0.50
C PRO A 159 -6.16 -4.05 -2.04
N SER A 160 -6.34 -5.26 -2.56
CA SER A 160 -6.31 -5.51 -4.00
C SER A 160 -7.34 -4.67 -4.75
N VAL A 161 -8.49 -4.45 -4.12
CA VAL A 161 -9.56 -3.54 -4.51
C VAL A 161 -9.09 -2.13 -4.75
N PHE A 162 -8.33 -1.58 -3.80
CA PHE A 162 -7.76 -0.25 -3.92
C PHE A 162 -6.74 -0.19 -5.06
N THR A 163 -5.92 -1.24 -5.21
CA THR A 163 -5.01 -1.40 -6.35
C THR A 163 -5.77 -1.33 -7.68
N LEU A 164 -6.82 -2.15 -7.82
CA LEU A 164 -7.67 -2.20 -9.01
C LEU A 164 -8.37 -0.87 -9.28
N TYR A 165 -8.86 -0.21 -8.23
CA TYR A 165 -9.45 1.12 -8.32
C TYR A 165 -8.46 2.11 -8.93
N LEU A 166 -7.24 2.20 -8.40
CA LEU A 166 -6.20 3.10 -8.90
C LEU A 166 -5.86 2.80 -10.36
N PHE A 167 -5.65 1.53 -10.71
CA PHE A 167 -5.36 1.13 -12.09
C PHE A 167 -6.52 1.43 -13.04
N LYS A 168 -7.77 1.30 -12.59
CA LYS A 168 -8.96 1.67 -13.36
C LYS A 168 -9.11 3.19 -13.51
N ARG A 169 -8.51 4.03 -12.67
CA ARG A 169 -8.61 5.48 -12.84
C ARG A 169 -7.41 6.04 -13.58
N SER A 170 -6.21 5.72 -13.11
CA SER A 170 -4.95 6.22 -13.65
C SER A 170 -3.87 5.14 -13.63
N PRO A 171 -3.83 4.25 -14.64
CA PRO A 171 -2.92 3.10 -14.65
C PRO A 171 -1.44 3.49 -14.58
N GLY A 172 -1.03 4.58 -15.25
CA GLY A 172 0.33 5.09 -15.16
C GLY A 172 0.70 5.57 -13.76
N ARG A 173 -0.17 6.37 -13.11
CA ARG A 173 0.08 6.88 -11.75
C ARG A 173 0.06 5.76 -10.71
N ALA A 174 -0.84 4.79 -10.86
CA ALA A 174 -0.86 3.58 -10.04
C ALA A 174 0.48 2.83 -10.17
N LEU A 175 0.92 2.55 -11.41
CA LEU A 175 2.20 1.87 -11.67
C LEU A 175 3.38 2.59 -11.00
N LEU A 176 3.43 3.93 -11.09
CA LEU A 176 4.48 4.72 -10.46
C LEU A 176 4.43 4.67 -8.92
N ALA A 177 3.24 4.76 -8.32
CA ALA A 177 3.08 4.67 -6.87
C ALA A 177 3.55 3.31 -6.32
N TYR A 178 3.17 2.20 -6.97
CA TYR A 178 3.64 0.86 -6.58
C TYR A 178 5.13 0.68 -6.80
N ASN A 179 5.69 1.20 -7.91
CA ASN A 179 7.14 1.15 -8.14
C ASN A 179 7.93 1.91 -7.06
N GLN A 180 7.45 3.09 -6.64
CA GLN A 180 8.08 3.85 -5.54
C GLN A 180 7.95 3.15 -4.19
N ALA A 181 6.82 2.49 -3.93
CA ALA A 181 6.60 1.77 -2.67
C ALA A 181 7.39 0.45 -2.61
N ALA A 182 7.55 -0.25 -3.74
CA ALA A 182 8.33 -1.48 -3.85
C ALA A 182 9.82 -1.26 -3.48
N GLU A 183 10.41 -0.12 -3.87
CA GLU A 183 11.78 0.26 -3.47
C GLU A 183 11.93 0.28 -1.93
N VAL A 184 10.89 0.69 -1.21
CA VAL A 184 10.89 0.77 0.25
C VAL A 184 10.60 -0.58 0.89
N GLY A 185 9.64 -1.35 0.36
CA GLY A 185 9.37 -2.71 0.82
C GLY A 185 10.62 -3.59 0.74
N ASN A 186 11.37 -3.50 -0.37
CA ASN A 186 12.64 -4.20 -0.53
C ASN A 186 13.69 -3.75 0.49
N LEU A 187 13.77 -2.44 0.78
CA LEU A 187 14.68 -1.93 1.80
C LEU A 187 14.33 -2.47 3.19
N VAL A 188 13.04 -2.49 3.55
CA VAL A 188 12.57 -3.03 4.84
C VAL A 188 12.85 -4.53 4.93
N ALA A 189 12.54 -5.30 3.89
CA ALA A 189 12.86 -6.72 3.81
C ALA A 189 14.36 -6.98 3.99
N MET A 190 15.21 -6.20 3.32
CA MET A 190 16.66 -6.26 3.49
C MET A 190 17.12 -5.92 4.92
N MET A 191 16.49 -4.94 5.58
CA MET A 191 16.82 -4.58 6.97
C MET A 191 16.40 -5.68 7.95
N ILE A 192 15.25 -6.32 7.73
CA ILE A 192 14.77 -7.46 8.52
C ILE A 192 15.72 -8.64 8.35
N GLU A 193 16.04 -9.01 7.10
CA GLU A 193 16.98 -10.10 6.80
C GLU A 193 18.37 -9.84 7.40
N ARG A 194 18.84 -8.59 7.35
CA ARG A 194 20.11 -8.21 7.99
C ARG A 194 20.05 -8.38 9.50
N ARG A 195 18.97 -7.94 10.13
CA ARG A 195 18.79 -8.06 11.58
C ARG A 195 18.71 -9.52 12.02
N THR A 196 17.95 -10.37 11.31
CA THR A 196 17.83 -11.79 11.64
C THR A 196 19.16 -12.51 11.44
N TRP A 197 19.93 -12.16 10.41
CA TRP A 197 21.29 -12.67 10.22
C TRP A 197 22.23 -12.24 11.36
N ASP A 198 22.20 -10.96 11.76
CA ASP A 198 23.01 -10.45 12.88
C ASP A 198 22.63 -11.15 14.21
N GLU A 199 21.34 -11.40 14.45
CA GLU A 199 20.83 -12.14 15.62
C GLU A 199 21.27 -13.62 15.59
N ALA A 200 21.20 -14.28 14.43
CA ALA A 200 21.68 -15.66 14.27
C ALA A 200 23.19 -15.77 14.51
N GLN A 201 23.98 -14.82 14.00
CA GLN A 201 25.43 -14.77 14.23
C GLN A 201 25.77 -14.52 15.70
N ARG A 202 25.04 -13.65 16.39
CA ARG A 202 25.19 -13.47 17.85
C ARG A 202 24.90 -14.75 18.61
N GLU A 203 23.81 -15.44 18.30
CA GLU A 203 23.47 -16.70 18.96
C GLU A 203 24.52 -17.79 18.67
N GLU A 204 25.07 -17.84 17.46
CA GLU A 204 26.17 -18.74 17.11
C GLU A 204 27.44 -18.44 17.92
N ARG A 205 27.82 -17.16 18.04
CA ARG A 205 28.94 -16.72 18.89
C ARG A 205 28.71 -17.03 20.36
N ARG A 206 27.48 -16.86 20.84
CA ARG A 206 27.08 -17.20 22.20
C ARG A 206 27.24 -18.70 22.47
N LYS A 207 26.84 -19.55 21.51
CA LYS A 207 27.05 -21.01 21.56
C LYS A 207 28.52 -21.40 21.53
N LYS A 208 29.36 -20.67 20.77
CA LYS A 208 30.82 -20.85 20.73
C LYS A 208 31.54 -20.29 21.97
N GLY A 209 30.84 -19.57 22.85
CA GLY A 209 31.43 -18.88 24.00
C GLY A 209 32.26 -17.65 23.62
N GLU A 210 32.17 -17.20 22.38
CA GLU A 210 32.87 -16.03 21.84
C GLU A 210 32.21 -14.71 22.29
N ASP A 211 30.93 -14.78 22.69
CA ASP A 211 30.15 -13.61 23.12
C ASP A 211 30.26 -13.33 24.64
N ARG A 212 31.36 -13.78 25.26
CA ARG A 212 31.70 -13.38 26.64
C ARG A 212 32.12 -11.92 26.64
N ILE A 213 31.13 -11.03 26.68
CA ILE A 213 31.33 -9.66 27.13
C ILE A 213 31.87 -9.79 28.56
N ILE A 214 33.18 -9.59 28.74
CA ILE A 214 33.77 -9.45 30.07
C ILE A 214 33.19 -8.13 30.61
N PRO A 215 32.32 -8.16 31.63
CA PRO A 215 31.79 -6.94 32.21
C PRO A 215 32.98 -6.10 32.68
N TYR A 216 33.01 -4.80 32.33
CA TYR A 216 34.08 -3.90 32.77
C TYR A 216 34.27 -3.91 34.31
N GLN A 217 33.24 -4.29 35.05
CA GLN A 217 33.22 -4.44 36.51
C GLN A 217 34.05 -5.63 37.03
N LEU A 218 34.42 -6.60 36.19
CA LEU A 218 35.32 -7.71 36.53
C LEU A 218 36.81 -7.35 36.34
N LEU A 219 37.13 -6.12 35.94
CA LEU A 219 38.50 -5.63 35.83
C LEU A 219 39.00 -4.90 37.09
N GLU A 220 38.18 -4.75 38.13
CA GLU A 220 38.64 -4.26 39.43
C GLU A 220 39.51 -5.34 40.10
N GLY A 221 40.82 -5.26 39.88
CA GLY A 221 41.82 -6.21 40.36
C GLY A 221 42.60 -6.94 39.26
N ALA A 222 42.26 -6.73 37.98
CA ALA A 222 43.01 -7.29 36.86
C ALA A 222 44.38 -6.61 36.71
N THR A 223 45.40 -7.40 36.42
CA THR A 223 46.75 -6.90 36.15
C THR A 223 46.78 -6.08 34.86
N GLU A 224 47.75 -5.17 34.73
CA GLU A 224 47.92 -4.37 33.50
C GLU A 224 48.05 -5.24 32.24
N GLN A 225 48.62 -6.45 32.38
CA GLN A 225 48.74 -7.41 31.29
C GLN A 225 47.38 -8.00 30.89
N GLU A 226 46.53 -8.34 31.85
CA GLU A 226 45.15 -8.79 31.59
C GLU A 226 44.29 -7.67 30.98
N ILE A 227 44.49 -6.42 31.41
CA ILE A 227 43.84 -5.25 30.82
C ILE A 227 44.33 -5.00 29.39
N ALA A 228 45.63 -5.19 29.11
CA ALA A 228 46.20 -5.06 27.77
C ALA A 228 45.68 -6.15 26.82
N GLU A 229 45.63 -7.41 27.26
CA GLU A 229 45.05 -8.51 26.48
C GLU A 229 43.55 -8.33 26.27
N ALA A 230 42.80 -7.87 27.28
CA ALA A 230 41.39 -7.52 27.14
C ALA A 230 41.18 -6.36 26.17
N LYS A 231 42.05 -5.33 26.16
CA LYS A 231 42.02 -4.23 25.18
C LYS A 231 42.38 -4.67 23.76
N VAL A 232 43.26 -5.66 23.60
CA VAL A 232 43.56 -6.26 22.29
C VAL A 232 42.37 -7.07 21.78
N ARG A 233 41.70 -7.84 22.65
CA ARG A 233 40.47 -8.57 22.31
C ARG A 233 39.26 -7.66 22.07
N ASN A 234 39.13 -6.58 22.83
CA ASN A 234 38.03 -5.62 22.77
C ASN A 234 38.39 -4.35 21.97
N ARG A 235 39.36 -4.39 21.04
CA ARG A 235 39.53 -3.26 20.13
C ARG A 235 38.18 -3.04 19.43
N PRO A 236 37.58 -1.83 19.51
CA PRO A 236 36.39 -1.54 18.75
C PRO A 236 36.71 -1.84 17.31
N PHE A 237 35.89 -2.71 16.71
CA PHE A 237 36.10 -3.19 15.35
C PHE A 237 35.86 -2.01 14.39
N THR A 238 36.88 -1.16 14.21
CA THR A 238 36.84 0.01 13.32
C THR A 238 37.16 -0.35 11.87
N GLU A 239 37.62 -1.57 11.62
CA GLU A 239 37.71 -2.13 10.27
C GLU A 239 36.56 -3.12 10.06
N PHE A 240 35.41 -2.58 9.66
CA PHE A 240 34.43 -3.35 8.91
C PHE A 240 35.14 -3.90 7.66
N GLN A 241 35.59 -5.15 7.70
CA GLN A 241 35.79 -5.86 6.44
C GLN A 241 34.40 -6.00 5.81
N PRO A 242 34.16 -5.42 4.61
CA PRO A 242 32.90 -5.64 3.91
C PRO A 242 32.74 -7.16 3.77
N VAL A 243 31.62 -7.68 4.28
CA VAL A 243 31.29 -9.11 4.19
C VAL A 243 31.27 -9.47 2.71
N GLN A 244 32.33 -10.10 2.21
CA GLN A 244 32.48 -10.47 0.79
C GLN A 244 31.49 -11.57 0.38
N ASP A 245 30.84 -12.21 1.37
CA ASP A 245 29.91 -13.34 1.19
C ASP A 245 28.45 -13.02 1.53
N LEU A 246 28.05 -11.74 1.62
CA LEU A 246 26.63 -11.41 1.58
C LEU A 246 26.09 -11.88 0.23
N PRO A 247 25.02 -12.70 0.17
CA PRO A 247 24.39 -13.04 -1.10
C PRO A 247 24.14 -11.73 -1.85
N ALA A 248 24.68 -11.70 -3.06
CA ALA A 248 25.07 -10.49 -3.77
C ALA A 248 24.03 -9.36 -3.73
N VAL A 249 24.55 -8.14 -3.76
CA VAL A 249 24.08 -6.79 -4.14
C VAL A 249 22.90 -6.68 -5.15
N LEU A 250 22.00 -7.65 -5.22
CA LEU A 250 21.03 -7.90 -6.28
C LEU A 250 19.72 -7.09 -6.16
N PRO A 251 19.14 -6.81 -4.97
CA PRO A 251 17.85 -6.11 -4.90
C PRO A 251 17.93 -4.71 -5.51
N ARG A 252 18.94 -3.92 -5.11
CA ARG A 252 19.10 -2.52 -5.55
C ARG A 252 19.35 -2.36 -7.05
N GLN A 253 19.99 -3.34 -7.71
CA GLN A 253 20.22 -3.27 -9.16
C GLN A 253 18.97 -3.70 -9.95
N ARG A 254 18.26 -4.74 -9.47
CA ARG A 254 16.97 -5.17 -10.04
C ARG A 254 15.95 -4.02 -9.99
N ASP A 255 15.86 -3.32 -8.87
CA ASP A 255 14.91 -2.22 -8.67
C ASP A 255 15.17 -1.04 -9.62
N LYS A 256 16.45 -0.65 -9.80
CA LYS A 256 16.82 0.43 -10.72
C LYS A 256 16.54 0.10 -12.17
N LYS A 257 16.69 -1.17 -12.57
CA LYS A 257 16.39 -1.63 -13.93
C LYS A 257 14.88 -1.62 -14.16
N LEU A 258 14.12 -2.24 -13.26
CA LEU A 258 12.66 -2.29 -13.30
C LEU A 258 12.06 -0.88 -13.39
N LYS A 259 12.53 0.06 -12.57
CA LYS A 259 12.08 1.46 -12.60
C LYS A 259 12.30 2.12 -13.95
N LYS A 260 13.46 1.91 -14.59
CA LYS A 260 13.74 2.47 -15.91
C LYS A 260 12.82 1.87 -16.98
N GLU A 261 12.59 0.55 -16.92
CA GLU A 261 11.70 -0.16 -17.84
C GLU A 261 10.26 0.34 -17.69
N ILE A 262 9.77 0.48 -16.46
CA ILE A 262 8.44 1.03 -16.15
C ILE A 262 8.30 2.48 -16.64
N LEU A 263 9.27 3.35 -16.37
CA LEU A 263 9.23 4.75 -16.78
C LEU A 263 9.26 4.90 -18.32
N LEU A 264 10.09 4.09 -18.99
CA LEU A 264 10.16 4.10 -20.45
C LEU A 264 8.85 3.59 -21.06
N ALA A 265 8.31 2.49 -20.54
CA ALA A 265 7.05 1.94 -21.00
C ALA A 265 5.87 2.91 -20.81
N GLU A 266 5.79 3.56 -19.64
CA GLU A 266 4.76 4.57 -19.38
C GLU A 266 4.85 5.73 -20.37
N HIS A 267 6.05 6.25 -20.61
CA HIS A 267 6.27 7.33 -21.56
C HIS A 267 5.81 6.96 -22.97
N LEU A 268 6.22 5.78 -23.47
CA LEU A 268 5.90 5.33 -24.82
C LEU A 268 4.41 5.00 -24.99
N VAL A 269 3.79 4.35 -23.99
CA VAL A 269 2.35 4.09 -23.98
C VAL A 269 1.57 5.40 -23.96
N SER A 270 1.92 6.33 -23.07
CA SER A 270 1.26 7.64 -22.96
C SER A 270 1.39 8.45 -24.24
N HIS A 271 2.54 8.40 -24.91
CA HIS A 271 2.73 9.03 -26.22
C HIS A 271 1.82 8.43 -27.30
N ALA A 272 1.76 7.10 -27.42
CA ALA A 272 0.90 6.43 -28.39
C ALA A 272 -0.60 6.70 -28.13
N VAL A 273 -1.02 6.65 -26.86
CA VAL A 273 -2.40 6.98 -26.45
C VAL A 273 -2.75 8.43 -26.77
N TRP A 274 -1.81 9.36 -26.53
CA TRP A 274 -1.99 10.77 -26.85
C TRP A 274 -2.18 10.98 -28.36
N LEU A 275 -1.30 10.41 -29.20
CA LEU A 275 -1.40 10.49 -30.66
C LEU A 275 -2.76 9.98 -31.14
N LYS A 276 -3.22 8.83 -30.60
CA LYS A 276 -4.53 8.28 -30.94
C LYS A 276 -5.69 9.19 -30.52
N LYS A 277 -5.65 9.72 -29.30
CA LYS A 277 -6.69 10.62 -28.76
C LYS A 277 -6.88 11.87 -29.62
N TYR A 278 -5.79 12.42 -30.14
CA TYR A 278 -5.82 13.64 -30.97
C TYR A 278 -5.84 13.36 -32.49
N LYS A 279 -6.07 12.11 -32.90
CA LYS A 279 -6.23 11.68 -34.30
C LYS A 279 -5.00 11.94 -35.18
N PHE A 280 -3.80 11.87 -34.62
CA PHE A 280 -2.55 11.88 -35.39
C PHE A 280 -2.24 10.46 -35.91
N ASP A 281 -3.18 9.87 -36.66
CA ASP A 281 -3.12 8.45 -37.05
C ASP A 281 -1.89 8.13 -37.93
N GLU A 282 -1.44 9.07 -38.78
CA GLU A 282 -0.22 8.91 -39.60
C GLU A 282 1.06 8.80 -38.78
N GLN A 283 1.09 9.40 -37.59
CA GLN A 283 2.24 9.41 -36.68
C GLN A 283 2.16 8.29 -35.65
N LEU A 284 1.07 7.52 -35.62
CA LEU A 284 0.80 6.53 -34.57
C LEU A 284 1.54 5.21 -34.79
N GLU A 285 1.82 4.80 -36.03
CA GLU A 285 2.28 3.44 -36.35
C GLU A 285 3.59 3.08 -35.61
N GLY A 286 4.62 3.92 -35.71
CA GLY A 286 5.90 3.72 -35.02
C GLY A 286 5.75 3.71 -33.49
N PRO A 287 5.23 4.79 -32.86
CA PRO A 287 5.01 4.84 -31.42
C PRO A 287 4.12 3.72 -30.87
N ALA A 288 3.10 3.28 -31.63
CA ALA A 288 2.26 2.16 -31.22
C ALA A 288 3.03 0.83 -31.23
N GLN A 289 3.94 0.64 -32.19
CA GLN A 289 4.81 -0.53 -32.23
C GLN A 289 5.79 -0.53 -31.05
N GLU A 290 6.45 0.61 -30.77
CA GLU A 290 7.32 0.76 -29.60
C GLU A 290 6.57 0.52 -28.28
N ALA A 291 5.36 1.05 -28.15
CA ALA A 291 4.50 0.82 -26.99
C ALA A 291 4.13 -0.67 -26.83
N LYS A 292 3.81 -1.37 -27.93
CA LYS A 292 3.53 -2.82 -27.91
C LYS A 292 4.74 -3.63 -27.46
N GLU A 293 5.93 -3.28 -27.90
CA GLU A 293 7.18 -3.92 -27.49
C GLU A 293 7.42 -3.73 -25.99
N GLN A 294 7.24 -2.51 -25.47
CA GLN A 294 7.35 -2.28 -24.03
C GLN A 294 6.27 -3.00 -23.22
N LEU A 295 5.02 -3.02 -23.69
CA LEU A 295 3.96 -3.77 -23.02
C LEU A 295 4.24 -5.28 -23.00
N THR A 296 4.86 -5.81 -24.07
CA THR A 296 5.31 -7.21 -24.13
C THR A 296 6.40 -7.46 -23.10
N ASN A 297 7.44 -6.61 -23.05
CA ASN A 297 8.48 -6.70 -22.03
C ASN A 297 7.91 -6.62 -20.61
N LEU A 298 6.98 -5.69 -20.38
CA LEU A 298 6.38 -5.52 -19.06
C LEU A 298 5.56 -6.74 -18.62
N SER A 299 4.97 -7.48 -19.56
CA SER A 299 4.17 -8.67 -19.26
C SER A 299 4.99 -9.85 -18.74
N GLU A 300 6.31 -9.80 -18.88
CA GLU A 300 7.25 -10.83 -18.41
C GLU A 300 7.72 -10.61 -16.97
N HIS A 301 7.37 -9.49 -16.33
CA HIS A 301 7.76 -9.22 -14.94
C HIS A 301 7.06 -10.14 -13.93
N ASP A 302 7.75 -10.48 -12.84
CA ASP A 302 7.24 -11.32 -11.76
C ASP A 302 6.16 -10.58 -10.94
N GLU A 303 6.24 -9.26 -10.91
CA GLU A 303 5.37 -8.37 -10.19
C GLU A 303 3.97 -8.31 -10.83
N TRP A 304 2.98 -8.89 -10.15
CA TRP A 304 1.62 -9.03 -10.70
C TRP A 304 0.97 -7.68 -11.04
N TRP A 305 1.29 -6.61 -10.31
CA TRP A 305 0.76 -5.26 -10.55
C TRP A 305 1.34 -4.64 -11.83
N VAL A 306 2.54 -5.03 -12.26
CA VAL A 306 3.09 -4.66 -13.57
C VAL A 306 2.31 -5.36 -14.68
N ARG A 307 2.01 -6.65 -14.52
CA ARG A 307 1.19 -7.40 -15.48
C ARG A 307 -0.26 -6.90 -15.52
N LEU A 308 -0.81 -6.49 -14.37
CA LEU A 308 -2.11 -5.83 -14.29
C LEU A 308 -2.13 -4.51 -15.09
N TYR A 309 -1.08 -3.69 -14.98
CA TYR A 309 -0.94 -2.48 -15.81
C TYR A 309 -1.07 -2.81 -17.31
N VAL A 310 -0.33 -3.82 -17.79
CA VAL A 310 -0.38 -4.25 -19.19
C VAL A 310 -1.79 -4.65 -19.60
N ALA A 311 -2.46 -5.48 -18.79
CA ALA A 311 -3.83 -5.91 -19.03
C ALA A 311 -4.81 -4.72 -19.08
N VAL A 312 -4.65 -3.72 -18.20
CA VAL A 312 -5.50 -2.51 -18.21
C VAL A 312 -5.29 -1.68 -19.48
N ILE A 313 -4.04 -1.45 -19.88
CA ILE A 313 -3.73 -0.68 -21.10
C ILE A 313 -4.31 -1.38 -22.34
N MET A 314 -4.05 -2.68 -22.52
CA MET A 314 -4.57 -3.44 -23.67
C MET A 314 -6.10 -3.61 -23.69
N ARG A 315 -6.76 -3.50 -22.53
CA ARG A 315 -8.23 -3.47 -22.44
C ARG A 315 -8.78 -2.14 -22.95
N ARG A 316 -8.16 -1.02 -22.58
CA ARG A 316 -8.58 0.35 -22.94
C ARG A 316 -8.23 0.73 -24.36
N HIS A 317 -7.03 0.36 -24.79
CA HIS A 317 -6.43 0.76 -26.05
C HIS A 317 -6.22 -0.49 -26.91
N ARG A 318 -7.27 -0.88 -27.65
CA ARG A 318 -7.27 -2.13 -28.45
C ARG A 318 -6.19 -2.11 -29.53
N GLU A 319 -5.82 -0.93 -30.02
CA GLU A 319 -4.73 -0.68 -30.96
C GLU A 319 -3.35 -1.06 -30.41
N LEU A 320 -3.17 -1.03 -29.07
CA LEU A 320 -1.94 -1.43 -28.38
C LEU A 320 -1.96 -2.90 -27.94
N ARG A 321 -3.02 -3.66 -28.24
CA ARG A 321 -3.12 -5.06 -27.84
C ARG A 321 -2.17 -5.93 -28.66
N VAL A 322 -1.43 -6.79 -27.96
CA VAL A 322 -0.62 -7.88 -28.54
C VAL A 322 -1.31 -9.19 -28.20
N SER A 323 -1.77 -9.94 -29.20
CA SER A 323 -2.65 -11.10 -28.99
C SER A 323 -2.03 -12.17 -28.10
N GLU A 324 -0.76 -12.52 -28.34
CA GLU A 324 -0.04 -13.53 -27.56
C GLU A 324 0.09 -13.14 -26.08
N VAL A 325 0.42 -11.87 -25.82
CA VAL A 325 0.50 -11.31 -24.46
C VAL A 325 -0.88 -11.31 -23.80
N TRP A 326 -1.93 -10.92 -24.53
CA TRP A 326 -3.30 -10.89 -24.01
C TRP A 326 -3.79 -12.29 -23.62
N GLU A 327 -3.52 -13.31 -24.44
CA GLU A 327 -3.85 -14.71 -24.12
C GLU A 327 -3.09 -15.21 -22.89
N LYS A 328 -1.79 -14.91 -22.80
CA LYS A 328 -0.96 -15.25 -21.64
C LYS A 328 -1.49 -14.63 -20.35
N LEU A 329 -1.84 -13.35 -20.37
CA LEU A 329 -2.40 -12.65 -19.20
C LEU A 329 -3.78 -13.22 -18.79
N GLY A 330 -4.52 -13.83 -19.72
CA GLY A 330 -5.75 -14.56 -19.40
C GLY A 330 -5.53 -15.83 -18.58
N GLN A 331 -4.29 -16.35 -18.55
CA GLN A 331 -3.87 -17.52 -17.78
C GLN A 331 -2.96 -17.13 -16.60
N ASP A 332 -2.92 -15.85 -16.22
CA ASP A 332 -2.07 -15.37 -15.14
C ASP A 332 -2.39 -16.08 -13.81
N ARG A 333 -1.35 -16.30 -13.00
CA ARG A 333 -1.51 -16.87 -11.65
C ARG A 333 -2.26 -15.94 -10.71
N ASN A 334 -2.17 -14.62 -10.94
CA ASN A 334 -2.90 -13.65 -10.16
C ASN A 334 -4.35 -13.54 -10.70
N VAL A 335 -5.32 -13.73 -9.81
CA VAL A 335 -6.74 -13.76 -10.15
C VAL A 335 -7.20 -12.43 -10.77
N HIS A 336 -6.71 -11.30 -10.28
CA HIS A 336 -7.15 -9.99 -10.78
C HIS A 336 -6.68 -9.70 -12.20
N VAL A 337 -5.47 -10.16 -12.55
CA VAL A 337 -4.95 -10.04 -13.93
C VAL A 337 -5.80 -10.87 -14.89
N SER A 338 -6.05 -12.14 -14.54
CA SER A 338 -6.81 -13.07 -15.38
C SER A 338 -8.30 -12.71 -15.49
N GLU A 339 -8.95 -12.28 -14.40
CA GLU A 339 -10.33 -11.78 -14.41
C GLU A 339 -10.48 -10.55 -15.32
N LEU A 340 -9.53 -9.61 -15.27
CA LEU A 340 -9.59 -8.41 -16.08
C LEU A 340 -9.56 -8.72 -17.58
N VAL A 341 -8.77 -9.72 -17.97
CA VAL A 341 -8.60 -10.16 -19.37
C VAL A 341 -9.77 -11.01 -19.84
N THR A 342 -10.19 -11.99 -19.04
CA THR A 342 -11.26 -12.93 -19.40
C THR A 342 -12.65 -12.32 -19.27
N GLY A 343 -12.79 -11.26 -18.46
CA GLY A 343 -14.07 -10.64 -18.13
C GLY A 343 -14.98 -11.53 -17.28
N ARG A 344 -14.47 -12.67 -16.79
CA ARG A 344 -15.21 -13.60 -15.95
C ARG A 344 -14.83 -13.29 -14.50
N PRO A 345 -15.78 -12.91 -13.63
CA PRO A 345 -15.48 -12.85 -12.20
C PRO A 345 -15.08 -14.25 -11.75
N HIS A 346 -14.03 -14.35 -10.95
CA HIS A 346 -13.65 -15.57 -10.28
C HIS A 346 -14.75 -15.85 -9.25
N SER A 347 -15.67 -16.75 -9.59
CA SER A 347 -16.59 -17.28 -8.59
C SER A 347 -15.71 -17.91 -7.51
N PRO A 348 -15.71 -17.41 -6.26
CA PRO A 348 -14.99 -18.07 -5.19
C PRO A 348 -15.55 -19.49 -5.14
N SER A 349 -14.71 -20.49 -5.46
CA SER A 349 -15.14 -21.87 -5.38
C SER A 349 -15.65 -22.06 -3.96
N ALA A 350 -16.93 -22.41 -3.79
CA ALA A 350 -17.51 -22.70 -2.48
C ALA A 350 -16.58 -23.69 -1.77
N ARG A 351 -15.85 -23.20 -0.76
CA ARG A 351 -14.97 -24.00 0.09
C ARG A 351 -15.73 -24.47 1.32
#